data_AF-X1SH26-F1
#
_entry.id   AF-X1SH26-F1
#
_cell.length_a   1.000
_cell.length_b   1.000
_cell.length_c   1.000
_cell.angle_alpha   90.00
_cell.angle_beta   90.00
_cell.angle_gamma   90.00
#
_symmetry.space_group_name_H-M   'P 1'
#
loop_
_entity.id
_entity.type
_entity.pdbx_description
1 polymer ?
#
loop_
_entity_poly.entity_id
_entity_poly.type
_entity_poly.pdbx_seq_one_letter_code
_entity_poly.pdbx_strand_id
1 'polypeptide(L)' 'TPDILTEVKGNFIKVGFAAESEDVVANARQKLERKQLDLIVANDITDTKSGFGADTNKVT' A
#
# COMPACT_ATOMS: atom_id res chain seq x y z
N THR A 1 -12.12 9.98 -9.38
CA THR A 1 -12.12 10.69 -8.08
C THR A 1 -10.74 11.27 -7.84
N PRO A 2 -10.61 12.38 -7.12
CA PRO A 2 -9.31 13.01 -6.81
C PRO A 2 -8.38 12.03 -6.08
N ASP A 3 -7.08 12.07 -6.36
CA ASP A 3 -6.08 11.23 -5.69
C ASP A 3 -5.46 12.03 -4.55
N ILE A 4 -6.07 11.89 -3.37
CA ILE A 4 -5.73 12.66 -2.17
C ILE A 4 -4.22 12.61 -1.89
N LEU A 5 -3.59 11.45 -2.01
CA LEU A 5 -2.16 11.27 -1.66
C LEU A 5 -1.22 12.03 -2.58
N THR A 6 -1.59 12.18 -3.86
CA THR A 6 -0.81 12.97 -4.82
C THR A 6 -1.03 14.48 -4.67
N GLU A 7 -2.18 14.88 -4.13
CA GLU A 7 -2.59 16.28 -4.05
C GLU A 7 -2.07 16.97 -2.78
N VAL A 8 -1.82 16.23 -1.69
CA VAL A 8 -1.28 16.84 -0.45
C VAL A 8 0.18 17.24 -0.65
N LYS A 9 0.48 18.52 -0.37
CA LYS A 9 1.83 19.09 -0.38
C LYS A 9 2.22 19.59 1.00
N GLY A 10 3.46 19.38 1.38
CA GLY A 10 4.01 19.82 2.67
C GLY A 10 5.22 18.98 3.07
N ASN A 11 5.74 19.22 4.27
CA ASN A 11 6.92 18.53 4.79
C ASN A 11 6.49 17.44 5.78
N PHE A 12 6.06 16.30 5.25
CA PHE A 12 5.62 15.13 6.01
C PHE A 12 6.00 13.86 5.26
N ILE A 13 6.11 12.75 5.99
CA ILE A 13 6.34 11.44 5.42
C ILE A 13 5.01 10.87 4.93
N LYS A 14 4.93 10.57 3.63
CA LYS A 14 3.76 9.97 2.99
C LYS A 14 3.84 8.45 3.06
N VAL A 15 2.95 7.84 3.84
CA VAL A 15 2.83 6.39 3.97
C VAL A 15 1.53 5.93 3.31
N GLY A 16 1.63 5.05 2.32
CA GLY A 16 0.47 4.42 1.67
C GLY A 16 0.24 2.98 2.13
N PHE A 17 -1.00 2.51 2.00
CA PHE A 17 -1.37 1.11 2.17
C PHE A 17 -1.88 0.55 0.84
N ALA A 18 -1.48 -0.67 0.51
CA ALA A 18 -1.85 -1.34 -0.71
C ALA A 18 -2.24 -2.80 -0.45
N ALA A 19 -3.43 -3.18 -0.91
CA ALA A 19 -3.88 -4.56 -0.94
C ALA A 19 -3.64 -5.12 -2.34
N GLU A 20 -2.84 -6.18 -2.45
CA GLU A 20 -2.46 -6.79 -3.72
C GLU A 20 -2.85 -8.26 -3.74
N SER A 21 -3.39 -8.74 -4.86
CA SER A 21 -3.72 -10.16 -5.05
C SER A 21 -2.64 -10.95 -5.78
N GLU A 22 -1.69 -10.26 -6.42
CA GLU A 22 -0.58 -10.84 -7.16
C GLU A 22 0.58 -9.84 -7.20
N ASP A 23 1.79 -10.32 -7.47
CA ASP A 23 3.00 -9.52 -7.67
C ASP A 23 3.17 -8.36 -6.67
N VAL A 24 2.90 -8.64 -5.39
CA VAL A 24 2.75 -7.68 -4.29
C VAL A 24 3.85 -6.60 -4.30
N VAL A 25 5.11 -7.02 -4.41
CA VAL A 25 6.27 -6.11 -4.38
C VAL A 25 6.33 -5.23 -5.63
N ALA A 26 6.10 -5.78 -6.82
CA ALA A 26 6.17 -5.02 -8.07
C ALA A 26 5.04 -3.98 -8.13
N ASN A 27 3.83 -4.39 -7.76
CA ASN A 27 2.66 -3.54 -7.70
C ASN A 27 2.81 -2.44 -6.63
N ALA A 28 3.34 -2.77 -5.46
CA ALA A 28 3.62 -1.81 -4.40
C ALA A 28 4.66 -0.76 -4.83
N ARG A 29 5.75 -1.17 -5.49
CA ARG A 29 6.77 -0.24 -6.02
C ARG A 29 6.19 0.72 -7.06
N GLN A 30 5.38 0.22 -7.99
CA GLN A 30 4.73 1.06 -8.98
C GLN A 30 3.79 2.08 -8.31
N LYS A 31 3.05 1.67 -7.28
CA LYS A 31 2.16 2.56 -6.52
C LYS A 31 2.93 3.60 -5.69
N LEU A 32 4.06 3.22 -5.09
CA LEU A 32 4.97 4.11 -4.36
C LEU A 32 5.42 5.27 -5.26
N GLU A 33 5.93 4.97 -6.45
CA GLU A 33 6.41 5.98 -7.41
C GLU A 33 5.26 6.83 -7.94
N ARG A 34 4.19 6.19 -8.43
CA ARG A 34 3.05 6.89 -9.04
C ARG A 34 2.37 7.85 -8.07
N LYS A 35 2.28 7.49 -6.80
CA LYS A 35 1.64 8.31 -5.75
C LYS A 35 2.62 9.21 -4.99
N GLN A 36 3.90 9.19 -5.35
CA GLN A 36 4.95 9.97 -4.71
C GLN A 36 4.98 9.74 -3.18
N LEU A 37 4.97 8.48 -2.77
CA LEU A 37 5.01 8.07 -1.38
C LEU A 37 6.45 7.85 -0.92
N ASP A 38 6.70 8.06 0.37
CA ASP A 38 7.99 7.77 1.00
C ASP A 38 8.05 6.31 1.47
N LEU A 39 6.92 5.77 1.93
CA LEU A 39 6.77 4.37 2.31
C LEU A 39 5.45 3.82 1.78
N ILE A 40 5.44 2.51 1.54
CA ILE A 40 4.21 1.77 1.25
C ILE A 40 4.19 0.47 2.05
N VAL A 41 3.04 0.16 2.63
CA VAL A 41 2.77 -1.11 3.31
C VAL A 41 1.88 -1.93 2.39
N ALA A 42 2.38 -3.07 1.92
CA ALA A 42 1.66 -3.94 1.00
C ALA A 42 1.24 -5.25 1.68
N ASN A 43 -0.03 -5.61 1.55
CA ASN A 43 -0.54 -6.89 2.03
C ASN A 43 -1.01 -7.76 0.86
N ASP A 44 -0.56 -9.02 0.86
CA ASP A 44 -1.15 -10.06 0.02
C ASP A 44 -2.53 -10.41 0.57
N ILE A 45 -3.59 -10.20 -0.22
CA ILE A 45 -4.97 -10.53 0.19
C ILE A 45 -5.43 -11.92 -0.24
N THR A 46 -4.61 -12.65 -1.00
CA THR A 46 -4.91 -14.04 -1.35
C THR A 46 -4.50 -15.02 -0.25
N ASP A 47 -3.56 -14.61 0.60
CA ASP A 47 -3.23 -15.36 1.80
C ASP A 47 -4.38 -15.26 2.80
N THR A 48 -5.09 -16.37 3.01
CA THR A 48 -6.19 -16.47 3.99
C THR A 48 -5.80 -16.12 5.43
N LYS A 49 -4.51 -16.02 5.74
CA LYS A 49 -3.98 -15.58 7.04
C LYS A 49 -3.64 -14.08 7.07
N SER A 50 -3.94 -13.35 6.00
CA SER A 50 -3.55 -11.96 5.78
C SER A 50 -4.77 -11.12 5.39
N GLY A 51 -5.18 -10.20 6.27
CA GLY A 51 -6.23 -9.23 5.99
C GLY A 51 -7.51 -9.38 6.82
N PHE A 52 -8.63 -8.96 6.23
CA PHE A 52 -9.90 -8.80 6.93
C PHE A 52 -10.46 -10.15 7.43
N GLY A 53 -10.64 -10.29 8.74
CA GLY A 53 -11.19 -11.49 9.38
C GLY A 53 -10.16 -12.45 9.97
N ALA A 54 -8.86 -12.15 9.86
CA ALA A 54 -7.79 -12.89 10.55
C ALA A 54 -7.29 -12.11 11.79
N ASP A 55 -6.83 -12.83 12.82
CA ASP A 55 -6.27 -12.24 14.05
C ASP A 55 -4.93 -11.51 13.80
N THR A 56 -4.26 -11.83 12.69
CA THR A 56 -2.95 -11.28 12.32
C THR A 56 -2.94 -10.82 10.87
N ASN A 57 -2.18 -9.75 10.56
CA ASN A 57 -2.00 -9.27 9.20
C ASN A 57 -0.52 -9.41 8.80
N LYS A 58 -0.27 -9.87 7.56
CA LYS A 58 1.07 -10.00 7.01
C LYS A 58 1.28 -8.90 5.97
N VAL A 59 2.25 -8.04 6.24
CA VAL A 59 2.58 -6.90 5.40
C VAL A 59 4.05 -6.91 5.04
N THR A 60 4.42 -6.29 3.92
CA THR A 60 5.80 -6.06 3.50
C THR A 60 5.94 -4.65 2.91
#